data_AF-A0A1G4MA21-F1
#
_entry.id   AF-A0A1G4MA21-F1
#
_cell.length_a   1.000
_cell.length_b   1.000
_cell.length_c   1.000
_cell.angle_alpha   90.00
_cell.angle_beta   90.00
_cell.angle_gamma   90.00
#
_symmetry.space_group_name_H-M   'P 1'
#
loop_
_entity.id
_entity.type
_entity.pdbx_description
1 polymer ?
#
loop_
_entity_poly.entity_id
_entity_poly.type
_entity_poly.pdbx_seq_one_letter_code
_entity_poly.pdbx_strand_id
1 'polypeptide(L)' 'MGAAYHILGRTVQPYQLSLATISAVVFLALPNPFSSSAPKQPEIKASSEEEEKFIADYLKKHTAAEKH' A
#
# COMPACT_ATOMS: atom_id res chain seq x y z
N MET A 1 -21.36 27.28 -23.99
CA MET A 1 -20.12 27.83 -23.39
C MET A 1 -19.88 27.09 -22.09
N GLY A 2 -19.17 25.95 -22.13
CA GLY A 2 -18.86 25.15 -20.93
C GLY A 2 -17.98 25.94 -19.98
N ALA A 3 -18.28 25.87 -18.68
CA ALA A 3 -17.67 26.71 -17.64
C ALA A 3 -16.14 26.61 -17.64
N ALA A 4 -15.45 27.57 -18.24
CA ALA A 4 -14.01 27.68 -18.13
C ALA A 4 -13.68 28.25 -16.74
N TYR A 5 -12.99 27.48 -15.91
CA TYR A 5 -12.69 27.90 -14.54
C TYR A 5 -11.37 28.66 -14.50
N HIS A 6 -11.35 29.86 -13.92
CA HIS A 6 -10.11 30.60 -13.72
C HIS A 6 -9.54 30.26 -12.35
N ILE A 7 -8.45 29.49 -12.33
CA ILE A 7 -7.72 29.10 -11.12
C ILE A 7 -6.36 29.78 -11.19
N LEU A 8 -6.05 30.63 -10.21
CA LEU A 8 -4.77 31.36 -10.12
C LEU A 8 -4.41 32.12 -11.41
N GLY A 9 -5.41 32.77 -12.03
CA GLY A 9 -5.22 33.51 -13.28
C GLY A 9 -5.04 32.63 -14.54
N ARG A 10 -5.12 31.31 -14.41
CA ARG A 10 -5.08 30.36 -15.54
C ARG A 10 -6.46 29.76 -15.80
N THR A 11 -6.79 29.59 -17.06
CA THR A 11 -8.03 28.93 -17.48
C THR A 11 -7.83 27.41 -17.43
N VAL A 12 -8.61 26.73 -16.59
CA VAL A 12 -8.63 25.27 -16.44
C VAL A 12 -9.94 24.74 -17.00
N GLN A 13 -9.85 23.72 -17.85
CA GLN A 13 -11.03 23.11 -18.45
C GLN A 13 -11.72 22.17 -17.45
N PRO A 14 -13.07 22.07 -17.43
CA PRO A 14 -13.82 21.26 -16.47
C PRO A 14 -13.36 19.81 -16.35
N TYR A 15 -13.01 19.17 -17.47
CA TYR A 15 -12.60 17.76 -17.46
C TYR A 15 -11.24 17.56 -16.79
N GLN A 16 -10.35 18.56 -16.84
CA GLN A 16 -9.05 18.50 -16.17
C GLN A 16 -9.25 18.61 -14.66
N LEU A 17 -10.17 19.48 -14.25
CA LEU A 17 -10.54 19.66 -12.85
C LEU A 17 -11.19 18.39 -12.27
N SER A 18 -12.11 17.77 -12.99
CA SER A 18 -12.76 16.54 -12.52
C SER A 18 -11.78 15.37 -12.40
N LEU A 19 -10.87 15.20 -13.37
CA LEU A 19 -9.81 14.19 -13.31
C LEU A 19 -8.87 14.43 -12.13
N ALA A 20 -8.48 15.69 -11.88
CA ALA A 20 -7.65 16.04 -10.73
C ALA A 20 -8.34 15.66 -9.41
N THR A 21 -9.62 15.98 -9.25
CA THR A 21 -10.38 15.63 -8.04
C THR A 21 -10.47 14.12 -7.84
N ILE A 22 -10.78 13.36 -8.89
CA ILE A 22 -10.83 11.89 -8.81
C ILE A 22 -9.46 11.33 -8.43
N SER A 23 -8.38 11.80 -9.07
CA SER A 23 -7.03 11.35 -8.75
C SER A 23 -6.61 11.66 -7.30
N ALA A 24 -7.03 12.80 -6.76
CA ALA A 24 -6.73 13.18 -5.38
C ALA A 24 -7.44 12.27 -4.38
N VAL A 25 -8.70 11.93 -4.62
CA VAL A 25 -9.45 10.98 -3.80
C VAL A 25 -8.82 9.59 -3.87
N VAL A 26 -8.46 9.13 -5.08
CA VAL A 26 -7.81 7.83 -5.28
C VAL A 26 -6.46 7.75 -4.55
N PHE A 27 -5.65 8.82 -4.62
CA PHE A 27 -4.36 8.88 -3.93
C PHE A 27 -4.49 8.79 -2.41
N LEU A 28 -5.57 9.36 -1.84
CA LEU A 28 -5.83 9.31 -0.40
C LEU A 28 -6.47 8.01 0.06
N ALA A 29 -7.35 7.43 -0.77
CA ALA A 29 -8.12 6.23 -0.40
C ALA A 29 -7.36 4.93 -0.64
N LEU A 30 -6.50 4.86 -1.67
CA LEU A 30 -5.75 3.64 -1.97
C LEU A 30 -4.50 3.53 -1.08
N PRO A 31 -4.21 2.33 -0.56
CA PRO A 31 -2.95 2.09 0.14
C PRO A 31 -1.79 2.32 -0.83
N ASN A 32 -0.74 3.01 -0.36
CA ASN A 32 0.42 3.34 -1.18
C ASN A 32 1.05 2.06 -1.74
N PRO A 33 1.02 1.84 -3.08
CA PRO A 33 1.54 0.62 -3.69
C PRO A 33 3.06 0.51 -3.61
N PHE A 34 3.76 1.61 -3.30
CA PHE A 34 5.21 1.66 -3.12
C PHE A 34 5.63 1.63 -1.64
N SER A 35 4.66 1.64 -0.70
CA SER A 35 4.98 1.46 0.71
C SER A 35 5.16 -0.03 0.96
N SER A 36 6.41 -0.45 1.20
CA SER A 36 6.75 -1.82 1.61
C SER A 36 6.20 -2.08 3.01
N SER A 37 4.93 -2.44 3.12
CA SER A 37 4.39 -3.12 4.29
C SER A 37 5.08 -4.48 4.38
N ALA A 38 6.02 -4.65 5.31
CA ALA A 38 6.51 -5.97 5.66
C ALA A 38 5.28 -6.87 5.92
N PRO A 39 5.22 -8.09 5.36
CA PRO A 39 4.10 -8.98 5.61
C PRO A 39 3.96 -9.16 7.13
N LYS A 40 2.75 -8.96 7.66
CA LYS A 40 2.46 -9.21 9.07
C LYS A 40 2.83 -10.66 9.37
N GLN A 41 3.97 -10.86 10.06
CA GLN A 41 4.32 -12.19 10.54
C GLN A 41 3.38 -12.53 11.70
N PRO A 42 2.78 -13.73 11.73
CA PRO A 42 1.98 -14.17 12.85
C PRO A 42 2.86 -14.23 14.11
N GLU A 43 2.37 -13.72 15.25
CA GLU A 43 3.06 -13.89 16.53
C GLU A 43 3.06 -15.39 16.89
N ILE A 44 4.24 -16.00 16.86
CA ILE A 44 4.45 -17.38 17.31
C ILE A 44 4.58 -17.32 18.84
N LYS A 45 3.50 -17.62 19.56
CA LYS A 45 3.52 -17.82 21.02
C LYS A 45 3.44 -19.32 21.27
N ALA A 46 4.57 -19.97 21.49
CA ALA A 46 4.60 -21.38 21.89
C ALA A 46 4.78 -21.49 23.41
N SER A 47 4.34 -22.58 24.03
CA SER A 47 4.45 -22.77 25.48
C SER A 47 5.87 -23.06 25.97
N SER A 48 6.85 -23.22 25.07
CA SER A 48 8.25 -23.53 25.37
C SER A 48 9.21 -22.77 24.45
N GLU A 49 10.30 -22.23 25.00
CA GLU A 49 11.33 -21.46 24.27
C GLU A 49 12.03 -22.27 23.15
N GLU A 50 12.02 -23.59 23.27
CA GLU A 50 12.64 -24.51 22.29
C GLU A 50 11.79 -24.63 21.01
N GLU A 51 10.45 -24.62 21.17
CA GLU A 51 9.52 -24.70 20.06
C GLU A 51 9.50 -23.40 19.24
N GLU A 52 9.65 -22.25 19.89
CA GLU A 52 9.74 -20.96 19.19
C GLU A 52 10.99 -20.88 18.29
N LYS A 53 12.14 -21.39 18.77
CA LYS A 53 13.38 -21.46 17.99
C LYS A 53 13.23 -22.43 16.82
N PHE A 54 12.62 -23.59 17.04
CA PHE A 54 12.37 -24.56 15.97
C PHE A 54 11.45 -23.98 14.89
N ILE A 55 10.34 -23.33 15.27
CA ILE A 55 9.38 -22.74 14.32
C ILE A 55 10.04 -21.58 13.57
N ALA A 56 10.82 -20.73 14.23
CA ALA A 56 11.55 -19.65 13.58
C ALA A 56 12.56 -20.18 12.55
N ASP A 57 13.30 -21.25 12.88
CA ASP A 57 14.27 -21.86 11.96
C ASP A 57 13.62 -22.64 10.83
N TYR A 58 12.48 -23.29 11.08
CA TYR A 58 11.67 -23.95 10.07
C TYR A 58 11.11 -22.93 9.07
N LEU A 59 10.49 -21.84 9.55
CA LEU A 59 9.97 -20.76 8.71
C LEU A 59 11.07 -20.07 7.90
N LYS A 60 12.25 -19.82 8.47
CA LYS A 60 13.39 -19.26 7.73
C LYS A 60 13.82 -20.16 6.57
N LYS A 61 13.85 -21.48 6.78
CA LYS A 61 14.26 -22.46 5.75
C LYS A 61 13.22 -22.61 4.65
N HIS A 62 11.93 -22.56 4.98
CA HIS A 62 10.85 -22.84 4.03
C HIS A 62 10.26 -21.60 3.33
N THR A 63 10.23 -20.42 3.98
CA THR A 63 9.78 -19.17 3.31
C THR A 63 10.81 -18.63 2.30
N ALA A 64 12.06 -19.07 2.39
CA ALA A 64 13.10 -18.76 1.39
C ALA A 64 12.99 -19.65 0.14
N ALA A 65 12.39 -20.85 0.25
CA ALA A 65 12.28 -21.82 -0.84
C ALA A 65 11.05 -21.58 -1.75
N GLU A 66 10.03 -20.85 -1.28
CA GLU A 66 8.80 -20.54 -2.03
C GLU A 66 8.81 -19.16 -2.72
N LYS A 67 9.98 -18.50 -2.83
CA LYS A 67 10.13 -17.25 -3.61
C LYS A 67 10.59 -17.51 -5.06
N HIS A 68 9.89 -18.40 -5.76
CA HIS A 68 10.03 -18.60 -7.21
C HIS A 68 8.70 -18.47 -7.92
#